data_AF-A0A2E3H6W8-F1
#
_entry.id   AF-A0A2E3H6W8-F1
#
_cell.length_a   1.000
_cell.length_b   1.000
_cell.length_c   1.000
_cell.angle_alpha   90.00
_cell.angle_beta   90.00
_cell.angle_gamma   90.00
#
_symmetry.space_group_name_H-M   'P 1'
#
loop_
_entity.id
_entity.type
_entity.pdbx_description
1 polymer ?
#
loop_
_entity_poly.entity_id
_entity_poly.type
_entity_poly.pdbx_seq_one_letter_code
_entity_poly.pdbx_strand_id
1 'polypeptide(L)'
;PASHGSLPTEDEPLALIDGRDSFDPASYGPDSCARLLWVRCHDADEVLRCCDLLLHDGNLPILVCDLLLNPIEEVRRIPASSWYRLRNLARQSGVSLLVFTPRHVVPCAALQLTFDSTFTLLDLGRNREDLNLIPFQEKAIPRSS
;
A
#
# COMPACT_ATOMS: atom_id res chain seq x y z
N PRO A 1 -26.39 4.46 -8.63
CA PRO A 1 -25.26 4.54 -9.58
C PRO A 1 -23.93 4.60 -8.81
N ALA A 2 -23.35 3.44 -8.54
CA ALA A 2 -22.02 3.35 -7.93
C ALA A 2 -20.99 3.65 -9.03
N SER A 3 -20.23 4.72 -8.87
CA SER A 3 -19.04 4.98 -9.67
C SER A 3 -18.08 3.81 -9.46
N HIS A 4 -17.96 2.95 -10.47
CA HIS A 4 -16.83 2.05 -10.59
C HIS A 4 -15.58 2.95 -10.59
N GLY A 5 -14.71 2.78 -9.60
CA GLY A 5 -13.41 3.46 -9.60
C GLY A 5 -12.71 3.11 -10.91
N SER A 6 -12.40 4.13 -11.70
CA SER A 6 -11.57 3.99 -12.88
C SER A 6 -10.28 3.29 -12.47
N LEU A 7 -9.80 2.34 -13.27
CA LEU A 7 -8.45 1.81 -13.07
C LEU A 7 -7.46 2.97 -13.16
N PRO A 8 -6.50 3.07 -12.24
CA PRO A 8 -5.53 4.14 -12.26
C PRO A 8 -4.79 4.13 -13.60
N THR A 9 -4.72 5.30 -14.24
CA THR A 9 -3.95 5.49 -15.47
C THR A 9 -2.46 5.55 -15.15
N GLU A 10 -1.59 5.19 -16.10
CA GLU A 10 -0.12 5.19 -15.92
C GLU A 10 0.44 6.58 -15.54
N ASP A 11 -0.36 7.63 -15.72
CA ASP A 11 -0.01 9.02 -15.41
C ASP A 11 -0.55 9.58 -14.08
N GLU A 12 -1.27 8.78 -13.29
CA GLU A 12 -1.83 9.26 -12.02
C GLU A 12 -0.75 9.47 -10.94
N PRO A 13 -0.80 10.59 -10.22
CA PRO A 13 0.11 10.80 -9.09
C PRO A 13 -0.23 9.85 -7.95
N LEU A 14 0.82 9.33 -7.32
CA LEU A 14 0.75 8.31 -6.27
C LEU A 14 1.47 8.82 -5.02
N ALA A 15 0.89 8.59 -3.84
CA ALA A 15 1.65 8.66 -2.59
C ALA A 15 2.18 7.28 -2.20
N LEU A 16 3.47 7.18 -1.90
CA LEU A 16 4.03 6.06 -1.14
C LEU A 16 4.36 6.56 0.27
N ILE A 17 3.64 6.02 1.24
CA ILE A 17 3.88 6.23 2.67
C ILE A 17 4.70 5.03 3.15
N ASP A 18 6.01 5.23 3.20
CA ASP A 18 7.00 4.21 3.46
C ASP A 18 7.32 4.14 4.96
N GLY A 19 6.84 3.08 5.62
CA GLY A 19 6.88 2.94 7.07
C GLY A 19 8.26 2.77 7.68
N ARG A 20 9.29 2.47 6.87
CA ARG A 20 10.65 2.20 7.35
C ARG A 20 11.74 2.87 6.55
N ASP A 21 11.40 3.83 5.69
CA ASP A 21 12.37 4.51 4.82
C ASP A 21 13.23 3.51 4.03
N SER A 22 12.56 2.53 3.43
CA SER A 22 13.16 1.38 2.77
C SER A 22 12.99 1.36 1.27
N PHE A 23 12.13 2.23 0.74
CA PHE A 23 11.99 2.42 -0.70
C PHE A 23 13.30 2.98 -1.28
N ASP A 24 13.75 2.38 -2.38
CA ASP A 24 14.94 2.81 -3.11
C ASP A 24 14.53 3.38 -4.49
N PRO A 25 14.41 4.71 -4.64
CA PRO A 25 14.10 5.32 -5.93
C PRO A 25 15.13 5.01 -7.02
N ALA A 26 16.40 4.76 -6.66
CA ALA A 26 17.46 4.49 -7.64
C ALA A 26 17.29 3.13 -8.32
N SER A 27 16.49 2.23 -7.75
CA SER A 27 16.09 0.96 -8.34
C SER A 27 15.08 1.10 -9.49
N TYR A 28 14.66 2.32 -9.85
CA TYR A 28 13.68 2.61 -10.90
C TYR A 28 14.21 3.66 -11.90
N GLY A 29 13.63 3.69 -13.10
CA GLY A 29 13.93 4.73 -14.08
C GLY A 29 13.45 6.12 -13.61
N PRO A 30 14.06 7.21 -14.08
CA PRO A 30 13.73 8.57 -13.65
C PRO A 30 12.25 8.93 -13.86
N ASP A 31 11.63 8.41 -14.93
CA ASP A 31 10.23 8.67 -15.24
C ASP A 31 9.26 7.92 -14.31
N SER A 32 9.67 6.77 -13.75
CA SER A 32 8.83 5.94 -12.88
C SER A 32 8.49 6.63 -11.56
N CYS A 33 9.36 7.52 -11.08
CA CYS A 33 9.17 8.24 -9.82
C CYS A 33 8.74 9.70 -10.02
N ALA A 34 8.57 10.17 -11.27
CA ALA A 34 8.32 11.58 -11.57
C ALA A 34 7.04 12.15 -10.92
N ARG A 35 6.06 11.29 -10.63
CA ARG A 35 4.77 11.64 -10.01
C ARG A 35 4.54 10.95 -8.66
N LEU A 36 5.63 10.54 -8.01
CA LEU A 36 5.59 9.89 -6.70
C LEU A 36 5.79 10.92 -5.59
N LEU A 37 4.80 11.06 -4.71
CA LEU A 37 5.01 11.66 -3.39
C LEU A 37 5.53 10.56 -2.45
N TRP A 38 6.82 10.59 -2.14
CA TRP A 38 7.42 9.67 -1.17
C TRP A 38 7.43 10.30 0.22
N VAL A 39 6.62 9.75 1.12
CA VAL A 39 6.57 10.13 2.54
C VAL A 39 7.35 9.09 3.34
N ARG A 40 8.41 9.56 4.00
CA ARG A 40 9.36 8.73 4.74
C ARG A 40 8.95 8.70 6.21
N CYS A 41 8.56 7.53 6.70
CA CYS A 41 8.18 7.29 8.08
C CYS A 41 9.16 6.30 8.74
N HIS A 42 9.13 6.23 10.07
CA HIS A 42 10.01 5.38 10.87
C HIS A 42 9.25 4.32 11.68
N ASP A 43 7.94 4.53 11.85
CA ASP A 43 7.04 3.62 12.54
C ASP A 43 5.62 3.69 11.96
N ALA A 44 4.78 2.75 12.36
CA ALA A 44 3.42 2.58 11.87
C ALA A 44 2.48 3.68 12.38
N ASP A 45 2.80 4.34 13.49
CA ASP A 45 2.00 5.46 13.99
C ASP A 45 2.20 6.71 13.11
N GLU A 46 3.44 6.96 12.65
CA GLU A 46 3.74 7.96 11.61
C GLU A 46 2.99 7.66 10.33
N VAL A 47 3.04 6.40 9.87
CA VAL A 47 2.33 5.97 8.65
C VAL A 47 0.84 6.26 8.75
N LEU A 48 0.19 5.91 9.86
CA LEU A 48 -1.24 6.19 10.06
C LEU A 48 -1.54 7.69 10.01
N ARG A 49 -0.74 8.53 10.68
CA ARG A 49 -0.91 9.99 10.65
C ARG A 49 -0.76 10.54 9.24
N CYS A 50 0.22 10.06 8.47
CA CYS A 50 0.42 10.47 7.08
C CYS A 50 -0.75 10.00 6.20
N CYS A 51 -1.24 8.78 6.39
CA CYS A 51 -2.43 8.29 5.68
C CYS A 51 -3.64 9.18 5.98
N ASP A 52 -3.86 9.55 7.23
CA ASP A 52 -4.97 10.42 7.60
C ASP A 52 -4.92 11.78 6.91
N LEU A 53 -3.75 12.43 6.95
CA LEU A 53 -3.57 13.75 6.34
C LEU A 53 -3.85 13.70 4.84
N LEU A 54 -3.27 12.71 4.15
CA LEU A 54 -3.40 12.59 2.69
C LEU A 54 -4.81 12.12 2.27
N LEU A 55 -5.45 11.24 3.02
CA LEU A 55 -6.84 10.82 2.75
C LEU A 55 -7.85 11.93 3.01
N HIS A 56 -7.60 12.78 4.01
CA HIS A 56 -8.45 13.93 4.31
C HIS A 56 -8.33 15.01 3.24
N ASP A 57 -7.11 15.26 2.74
CA ASP A 57 -6.85 16.16 1.63
C ASP A 57 -7.47 15.65 0.31
N GLY A 58 -7.31 14.36 0.01
CA GLY A 58 -8.01 13.69 -1.09
C GLY A 58 -7.50 14.04 -2.50
N ASN A 59 -6.41 14.80 -2.63
CA ASN A 59 -5.88 15.23 -3.94
C ASN A 59 -5.04 14.16 -4.67
N LEU A 60 -4.68 13.07 -3.98
CA LEU A 60 -3.91 11.97 -4.56
C LEU A 60 -4.83 10.76 -4.75
N PRO A 61 -5.09 10.31 -6.00
CA PRO A 61 -6.06 9.26 -6.29
C PRO A 61 -5.64 7.90 -5.73
N ILE A 62 -4.34 7.69 -5.50
CA ILE A 62 -3.78 6.44 -5.00
C ILE A 62 -2.84 6.72 -3.84
N LEU A 63 -3.04 6.00 -2.75
CA LEU A 63 -2.15 5.95 -1.59
C LEU A 63 -1.70 4.51 -1.39
N VAL A 64 -0.39 4.31 -1.38
CA VAL A 64 0.26 3.06 -0.97
C VAL A 64 0.84 3.28 0.42
N CYS A 65 0.39 2.47 1.36
CA CYS A 65 0.87 2.40 2.73
C CYS A 65 1.74 1.15 2.86
N ASP A 66 3.05 1.33 2.96
CA ASP A 66 4.01 0.23 3.11
C ASP A 66 4.35 0.03 4.59
N LEU A 67 3.92 -1.12 5.12
CA LEU A 67 4.25 -1.59 6.46
C LEU A 67 4.98 -2.93 6.44
N LEU A 68 5.49 -3.39 5.29
CA LEU A 68 6.10 -4.73 5.13
C LEU A 68 7.28 -4.94 6.07
N LEU A 69 8.13 -3.93 6.21
CA LEU A 69 9.32 -3.98 7.05
C LEU A 69 9.08 -3.49 8.49
N ASN A 70 7.86 -3.05 8.82
CA ASN A 70 7.52 -2.71 10.19
C ASN A 70 7.41 -4.00 11.05
N PRO A 71 7.90 -3.98 12.30
CA PRO A 71 7.72 -5.10 13.22
C PRO A 71 6.23 -5.47 13.35
N ILE A 72 5.90 -6.76 13.27
CA ILE A 72 4.50 -7.21 13.29
C ILE A 72 3.78 -6.79 14.58
N GLU A 73 4.51 -6.68 15.69
CA GLU A 73 4.00 -6.20 16.98
C GLU A 73 3.53 -4.76 16.92
N GLU A 74 4.17 -3.93 16.10
CA GLU A 74 3.81 -2.52 15.86
C GLU A 74 2.53 -2.43 15.05
N VAL A 75 2.46 -3.18 13.95
CA VAL A 75 1.26 -3.20 13.09
C VAL A 75 0.05 -3.79 13.82
N ARG A 76 0.25 -4.81 14.68
CA ARG A 76 -0.82 -5.39 15.51
C ARG A 76 -1.31 -4.48 16.62
N ARG A 77 -0.49 -3.52 17.07
CA ARG A 77 -0.88 -2.52 18.08
C ARG A 77 -1.87 -1.50 17.52
N ILE A 78 -1.94 -1.37 16.19
CA ILE A 78 -2.88 -0.47 15.53
C ILE A 78 -4.32 -0.90 15.86
N PRO A 79 -5.12 -0.03 16.51
CA PRO A 79 -6.51 -0.35 16.81
C PRO A 79 -7.32 -0.61 15.54
N ALA A 80 -8.25 -1.56 15.60
CA ALA A 80 -9.17 -1.81 14.49
C ALA A 80 -9.92 -0.54 14.04
N SER A 81 -10.30 0.32 14.98
CA SER A 81 -10.96 1.61 14.71
C SER A 81 -10.14 2.52 13.80
N SER A 82 -8.80 2.51 13.91
CA SER A 82 -7.92 3.27 13.02
C SER A 82 -8.05 2.78 11.57
N TRP A 83 -8.05 1.47 11.36
CA TRP A 83 -8.25 0.89 10.02
C TRP A 83 -9.61 1.22 9.42
N TYR A 84 -10.68 1.09 10.21
CA TYR A 84 -12.02 1.45 9.77
C TYR A 84 -12.13 2.95 9.43
N ARG A 85 -11.45 3.81 10.19
CA ARG A 85 -11.41 5.25 9.93
C ARG A 85 -10.70 5.56 8.61
N LEU A 86 -9.52 4.98 8.37
CA LEU A 86 -8.81 5.14 7.09
C LEU A 86 -9.66 4.65 5.90
N ARG A 87 -10.31 3.49 6.04
CA ARG A 87 -11.25 2.98 5.02
C ARG A 87 -12.38 3.95 4.73
N ASN A 88 -12.96 4.56 5.77
CA ASN A 88 -14.05 5.51 5.59
C ASN A 88 -13.58 6.80 4.94
N LEU A 89 -12.41 7.33 5.32
CA LEU A 89 -11.80 8.48 4.67
C LEU A 89 -11.54 8.19 3.19
N ALA A 90 -10.89 7.08 2.86
CA ALA A 90 -10.64 6.66 1.48
C ALA A 90 -11.93 6.58 0.64
N ARG A 91 -13.01 6.04 1.22
CA ARG A 91 -14.31 5.99 0.52
C ARG A 91 -14.96 7.35 0.33
N GLN A 92 -14.76 8.27 1.27
CA GLN A 92 -15.31 9.63 1.22
C GLN A 92 -14.56 10.50 0.21
N SER A 93 -13.23 10.43 0.18
CA SER A 93 -12.39 11.18 -0.75
C SER A 93 -12.29 10.52 -2.13
N GLY A 94 -12.71 9.26 -2.28
CA GLY A 94 -12.60 8.51 -3.52
C GLY A 94 -11.19 7.98 -3.80
N VAL A 95 -10.29 8.08 -2.82
CA VAL A 95 -8.89 7.63 -2.90
C VAL A 95 -8.82 6.10 -2.77
N SER A 96 -8.02 5.48 -3.64
CA SER A 96 -7.66 4.06 -3.53
C SER A 96 -6.51 3.88 -2.54
N LEU A 97 -6.79 3.23 -1.39
CA LEU A 97 -5.80 2.92 -0.38
C LEU A 97 -5.34 1.46 -0.48
N LEU A 98 -4.06 1.25 -0.79
CA LEU A 98 -3.39 -0.04 -0.76
C LEU A 98 -2.53 -0.10 0.50
N VAL A 99 -2.57 -1.22 1.22
CA VAL A 99 -1.79 -1.42 2.45
C VAL A 99 -1.00 -2.71 2.33
N PHE A 100 0.33 -2.61 2.33
CA PHE A 100 1.23 -3.76 2.36
C PHE A 100 1.57 -4.08 3.80
N THR A 101 1.39 -5.35 4.20
CA THR A 101 1.65 -5.80 5.58
C THR A 101 2.31 -7.18 5.56
N PRO A 102 3.18 -7.50 6.55
CA PRO A 102 3.87 -8.78 6.59
C PRO A 102 2.94 -9.96 6.91
N ARG A 103 1.74 -9.68 7.44
CA ARG A 103 0.67 -10.67 7.75
C ARG A 103 -0.69 -10.00 7.59
N HIS A 104 -1.73 -10.78 7.35
CA HIS A 104 -3.12 -10.29 7.32
C HIS A 104 -3.57 -9.74 8.68
N VAL A 105 -3.48 -8.42 8.85
CA VAL A 105 -3.86 -7.73 10.09
C VAL A 105 -4.88 -6.59 9.89
N VAL A 106 -5.20 -6.24 8.64
CA VAL A 106 -6.18 -5.20 8.31
C VAL A 106 -7.59 -5.81 8.25
N PRO A 107 -8.48 -5.54 9.22
CA PRO A 107 -9.76 -6.26 9.35
C PRO A 107 -10.81 -5.83 8.32
N CYS A 108 -10.67 -4.65 7.73
CA CYS A 108 -11.70 -3.99 6.93
C CYS A 108 -11.34 -3.85 5.44
N ALA A 109 -10.31 -4.57 4.98
CA ALA A 109 -9.87 -4.56 3.59
C ALA A 109 -11.01 -5.06 2.67
N ALA A 110 -11.25 -4.34 1.58
CA ALA A 110 -12.25 -4.75 0.58
C ALA A 110 -11.75 -5.93 -0.28
N LEU A 111 -10.44 -5.97 -0.51
CA LEU A 111 -9.73 -6.99 -1.25
C LEU A 111 -8.46 -7.34 -0.46
N GLN A 112 -8.17 -8.63 -0.33
CA GLN A 112 -6.92 -9.12 0.22
C GLN A 112 -6.18 -9.91 -0.85
N LEU A 113 -4.91 -9.55 -1.05
CA LEU A 113 -3.99 -10.26 -1.92
C LEU A 113 -2.87 -10.82 -1.05
N THR A 114 -2.57 -12.11 -1.21
CA THR A 114 -1.44 -12.77 -0.56
C THR A 114 -0.42 -13.12 -1.63
N PHE A 115 0.82 -12.70 -1.44
CA PHE A 115 1.93 -13.00 -2.34
C PHE A 115 2.89 -13.94 -1.63
N ASP A 116 3.14 -15.09 -2.24
CA ASP A 116 4.13 -16.05 -1.74
C ASP A 116 5.37 -15.94 -2.63
N SER A 117 6.40 -15.27 -2.11
CA SER A 117 7.67 -15.16 -2.85
C SER A 117 8.28 -16.55 -3.04
N THR A 118 8.52 -16.90 -4.30
CA THR A 118 9.24 -18.11 -4.71
C THR A 118 10.72 -17.82 -5.00
N PHE A 119 11.16 -16.58 -4.82
CA PHE A 119 12.54 -16.18 -5.07
C PHE A 119 13.49 -16.75 -4.03
N THR A 120 14.64 -17.19 -4.52
CA THR A 120 15.75 -17.73 -3.73
C THR A 120 16.89 -16.72 -3.68
N LEU A 121 17.92 -16.98 -2.86
CA LEU A 121 19.13 -16.15 -2.83
C LEU A 121 19.85 -16.11 -4.18
N LEU A 122 19.69 -17.13 -5.03
CA LEU A 122 20.28 -17.15 -6.37
C LEU A 122 19.64 -16.10 -7.30
N ASP A 123 18.39 -15.73 -7.04
CA ASP A 123 17.67 -14.75 -7.85
C ASP A 123 18.14 -13.31 -7.60
N LEU A 124 18.91 -13.06 -6.53
CA LEU A 124 19.47 -11.73 -6.22
C LEU A 124 20.42 -11.22 -7.30
N GLY A 125 21.09 -12.12 -8.03
CA GLY A 125 22.01 -11.76 -9.12
C GLY A 125 21.35 -11.59 -10.49
N ARG A 126 20.03 -11.80 -10.59
CA ARG A 126 19.28 -11.71 -11.85
C ARG A 126 18.75 -10.29 -12.05
N ASN A 127 18.58 -9.88 -13.30
CA ASN A 127 17.85 -8.64 -13.57
C ASN A 127 16.38 -8.82 -13.21
N ARG A 128 15.72 -7.73 -12.82
CA ARG A 128 14.28 -7.74 -12.50
C ARG A 128 13.43 -8.25 -13.67
N GLU A 129 13.81 -7.93 -14.89
CA GLU A 129 13.14 -8.37 -16.13
C GLU A 129 13.20 -9.89 -16.33
N ASP A 130 14.22 -10.53 -15.77
CA ASP A 130 14.42 -11.98 -15.84
C ASP A 130 13.66 -12.73 -14.74
N LEU A 131 13.04 -12.02 -13.78
CA LEU A 131 12.31 -12.62 -12.67
C LEU A 131 10.88 -12.98 -13.12
N ASN A 132 10.45 -14.20 -12.76
CA ASN A 132 9.06 -14.61 -12.99
C ASN A 132 8.10 -13.80 -12.11
N LEU A 133 6.89 -13.58 -12.61
CA LEU A 133 5.80 -13.01 -11.81
C LEU A 133 5.53 -13.89 -10.59
N ILE A 134 5.39 -13.25 -9.43
CA ILE A 134 5.09 -13.92 -8.17
C ILE A 134 3.63 -14.39 -8.21
N PRO A 135 3.34 -15.67 -7.92
CA PRO A 135 1.97 -16.13 -7.80
C PRO A 135 1.30 -15.40 -6.61
N PHE A 136 0.04 -15.00 -6.80
CA PHE A 136 -0.75 -14.41 -5.73
C PHE A 136 -2.07 -15.12 -5.56
N GLN A 137 -2.59 -15.09 -4.34
CA GLN A 137 -3.92 -15.56 -3.98
C GLN A 137 -4.80 -14.35 -3.70
N GLU A 138 -5.99 -14.32 -4.30
CA GLU A 138 -6.98 -13.28 -4.10
C GLU A 138 -8.10 -13.77 -3.18
N LYS A 139 -8.45 -12.94 -2.20
CA LYS A 139 -9.61 -13.14 -1.34
C LYS A 139 -10.43 -11.86 -1.29
N ALA A 140 -11.54 -11.84 -2.01
CA ALA A 140 -12.56 -10.82 -1.85
C ALA A 140 -13.21 -10.96 -0.46
N ILE A 141 -13.18 -9.91 0.36
CA ILE A 141 -13.89 -9.92 1.63
C ILE A 141 -15.31 -9.42 1.38
N PRO A 142 -16.34 -10.23 1.72
CA PRO A 142 -17.73 -9.80 1.55
C PRO A 142 -17.95 -8.52 2.36
N ARG A 143 -18.56 -7.52 1.72
CA ARG A 143 -18.90 -6.25 2.36
C ARG A 143 -19.83 -6.55 3.53
N SER A 144 -19.35 -6.45 4.76
CA SER A 144 -20.24 -6.51 5.92
C SER A 144 -21.16 -5.30 5.87
N SER A 145 -22.46 -5.55 5.75
CA SER A 145 -23.54 -4.56 5.79
C SER A 145 -23.49 -3.69 7.05
#